data_AF-A0A7V3KXN1-F1
#
_entry.id   AF-A0A7V3KXN1-F1
#
_cell.length_a   1.000
_cell.length_b   1.000
_cell.length_c   1.000
_cell.angle_alpha   90.00
_cell.angle_beta   90.00
_cell.angle_gamma   90.00
#
_symmetry.space_group_name_H-M   'P 1'
#
loop_
_entity.id
_entity.type
_entity.pdbx_description
1 polymer ?
#
loop_
_entity_poly.entity_id
_entity_poly.type
_entity_poly.pdbx_seq_one_letter_code
_entity_poly.pdbx_strand_id
1 'polypeptide(L)'
;MLAPQSPPPSINKEEQKIVREFEEALRLKNFVRAELLARQLKKPHQEIKELQKKALQQFILEFRNAEGVLALAQEYKLTPAELGSFFRQLMSPSPSTKQFDIKTMNFLNLQEWLQKHFSSFL
;
A
#
# COMPACT_ATOMS: atom_id res chain seq x y z
N MET A 1 17.66 -25.93 -46.86
CA MET A 1 16.72 -24.81 -46.65
C MET A 1 16.47 -24.72 -45.15
N LEU A 2 16.99 -23.67 -44.49
CA LEU A 2 16.75 -23.43 -43.06
C LEU A 2 15.41 -22.70 -42.93
N ALA A 3 14.49 -23.25 -42.15
CA ALA A 3 13.22 -22.61 -41.87
C ALA A 3 13.47 -21.25 -41.16
N PRO A 4 12.71 -20.19 -41.48
CA PRO A 4 12.84 -18.92 -40.79
C PRO A 4 12.46 -19.14 -39.32
N GLN A 5 13.40 -18.84 -38.42
CA GLN A 5 13.12 -18.80 -36.99
C GLN A 5 12.02 -17.76 -36.75
N SER A 6 10.97 -18.16 -36.02
CA SER A 6 9.92 -17.23 -35.61
C SER A 6 10.56 -16.12 -34.77
N PRO A 7 10.24 -14.84 -35.02
CA PRO A 7 10.78 -13.75 -34.20
C PRO A 7 10.36 -13.97 -32.74
N PRO A 8 11.21 -13.64 -31.76
CA PRO A 8 10.84 -13.73 -30.36
C PRO A 8 9.58 -12.90 -30.11
N PRO A 9 8.66 -13.35 -29.25
CA PRO A 9 7.43 -12.63 -28.98
C PRO A 9 7.79 -11.23 -28.48
N SER A 10 7.50 -10.23 -29.30
CA SER A 10 7.71 -8.84 -28.95
C SER A 10 6.80 -8.55 -27.76
N ILE A 11 7.38 -8.25 -26.59
CA ILE A 11 6.64 -7.78 -25.41
C ILE A 11 5.72 -6.67 -25.90
N ASN A 12 4.41 -6.87 -25.75
CA ASN A 12 3.39 -5.99 -26.28
C ASN A 12 3.69 -4.54 -25.83
N LYS A 13 3.62 -3.55 -26.73
CA LYS A 13 3.94 -2.14 -26.42
C LYS A 13 3.18 -1.63 -25.17
N GLU A 14 1.99 -2.18 -24.97
CA GLU A 14 1.13 -1.90 -23.82
C GLU A 14 1.71 -2.45 -22.51
N GLU A 15 2.24 -3.68 -22.51
CA GLU A 15 2.89 -4.27 -21.34
C GLU A 15 4.15 -3.49 -20.95
N GLN A 16 4.95 -3.06 -21.94
CA GLN A 16 6.12 -2.20 -21.69
C GLN A 16 5.73 -0.85 -21.06
N LYS A 17 4.58 -0.30 -21.45
CA LYS A 17 4.06 0.94 -20.87
C LYS A 17 3.65 0.72 -19.40
N ILE A 18 2.94 -0.37 -19.09
CA ILE A 18 2.54 -0.71 -17.72
C ILE A 18 3.78 -0.91 -16.83
N VAL A 19 4.83 -1.56 -17.34
CA VAL A 19 6.10 -1.72 -16.61
C VAL A 19 6.72 -0.36 -16.26
N ARG A 20 6.80 0.56 -17.22
CA ARG A 20 7.34 1.92 -16.98
C ARG A 20 6.49 2.70 -15.97
N GLU A 21 5.16 2.61 -16.07
CA GLU A 21 4.26 3.25 -15.10
C GLU A 21 4.43 2.65 -13.69
N PHE A 22 4.69 1.35 -13.59
CA PHE A 22 4.92 0.68 -12.32
C PHE A 22 6.21 1.14 -11.67
N GLU A 23 7.31 1.19 -12.44
CA GLU A 23 8.60 1.71 -11.98
C GLU A 23 8.51 3.17 -11.52
N GLU A 24 7.77 4.00 -12.28
CA GLU A 24 7.54 5.39 -11.92
C GLU A 24 6.71 5.53 -10.64
N ALA A 25 5.65 4.73 -10.49
CA ALA A 25 4.84 4.71 -9.27
C ALA A 25 5.67 4.31 -8.04
N LEU A 26 6.60 3.35 -8.17
CA LEU A 26 7.54 3.01 -7.11
C LEU A 26 8.49 4.16 -6.78
N ARG A 27 9.04 4.82 -7.80
CA ARG A 27 9.94 5.97 -7.65
C ARG A 27 9.28 7.12 -6.91
N LEU A 28 8.02 7.40 -7.22
CA LEU A 28 7.20 8.43 -6.59
C LEU A 28 6.59 7.99 -5.25
N LYS A 29 6.86 6.76 -4.79
CA LYS A 29 6.25 6.15 -3.59
C LYS A 29 4.71 6.17 -3.62
N ASN A 30 4.10 6.15 -4.80
CA ASN A 30 2.67 5.98 -4.95
C ASN A 30 2.33 4.49 -4.88
N PHE A 31 2.36 3.95 -3.66
CA PHE A 31 2.22 2.51 -3.44
C PHE A 31 0.83 1.97 -3.81
N VAL A 32 -0.22 2.79 -3.74
CA VAL A 32 -1.56 2.41 -4.22
C VAL A 32 -1.54 2.18 -5.74
N ARG A 33 -0.94 3.11 -6.50
CA ARG A 33 -0.81 2.95 -7.96
C ARG A 33 0.14 1.80 -8.31
N ALA A 34 1.24 1.66 -7.58
CA ALA A 34 2.20 0.58 -7.80
C ALA A 34 1.55 -0.79 -7.56
N GLU A 35 0.74 -0.94 -6.51
CA GLU A 35 0.01 -2.17 -6.18
C GLU A 35 -0.97 -2.56 -7.29
N LEU A 36 -1.75 -1.59 -7.78
CA LEU A 36 -2.69 -1.81 -8.89
C LEU A 36 -1.96 -2.30 -10.15
N LEU A 37 -0.85 -1.67 -10.52
CA LEU A 37 -0.07 -2.04 -11.69
C LEU A 37 0.62 -3.40 -11.49
N ALA A 38 1.06 -3.73 -10.28
CA ALA A 38 1.63 -5.04 -9.96
C ALA A 38 0.60 -6.17 -10.16
N ARG A 39 -0.67 -5.97 -9.79
CA ARG A 39 -1.75 -6.92 -10.09
C ARG A 39 -1.94 -7.12 -11.60
N GLN A 40 -1.92 -6.03 -12.37
CA GLN A 40 -2.06 -6.09 -13.84
C GLN A 40 -0.89 -6.83 -14.50
N LEU A 41 0.32 -6.60 -14.00
CA LEU A 41 1.54 -7.30 -14.42
C LEU A 41 1.63 -8.74 -13.89
N LYS A 42 0.61 -9.24 -13.16
CA LYS A 42 0.58 -10.57 -12.54
C LYS A 42 1.84 -10.87 -11.72
N LYS A 43 2.33 -9.85 -10.99
CA LYS A 43 3.47 -9.99 -10.09
C LYS A 43 3.19 -11.05 -9.01
N PRO A 44 4.25 -11.64 -8.42
CA PRO A 44 4.10 -12.57 -7.32
C PRO A 44 3.24 -11.99 -6.19
N HIS A 45 2.39 -12.84 -5.58
CA HIS A 45 1.49 -12.43 -4.50
C HIS A 45 2.20 -11.76 -3.33
N GLN A 46 3.42 -12.21 -3.02
CA GLN A 46 4.24 -11.60 -1.97
C GLN A 46 4.59 -10.14 -2.30
N GLU A 47 4.94 -9.82 -3.54
CA GLU A 47 5.27 -8.45 -3.95
C GLU A 47 4.04 -7.53 -3.84
N ILE A 48 2.87 -8.03 -4.25
CA ILE A 48 1.60 -7.30 -4.14
C ILE A 48 1.30 -7.03 -2.66
N LYS A 49 1.43 -8.03 -1.78
CA LYS A 49 1.23 -7.87 -0.33
C LYS A 49 2.18 -6.84 0.29
N GLU A 50 3.45 -6.80 -0.13
CA GLU A 50 4.39 -5.78 0.36
C GLU A 50 3.99 -4.37 -0.07
N LEU A 51 3.44 -4.20 -1.28
CA LEU A 51 2.93 -2.91 -1.75
C LEU A 51 1.67 -2.48 -1.00
N GLN A 52 0.75 -3.40 -0.73
CA GLN A 52 -0.43 -3.18 0.11
C GLN A 52 -0.02 -2.70 1.51
N LYS A 53 0.96 -3.39 2.11
CA LYS A 53 1.52 -3.03 3.40
C LYS A 53 2.08 -1.60 3.38
N LYS A 54 2.92 -1.27 2.40
CA LYS A 54 3.51 0.08 2.26
C LYS A 54 2.45 1.16 2.06
N ALA A 55 1.42 0.90 1.26
CA ALA A 55 0.31 1.83 1.07
C ALA A 55 -0.42 2.10 2.40
N LEU A 56 -0.76 1.06 3.16
CA LEU A 56 -1.37 1.22 4.48
C LEU A 56 -0.48 1.98 5.46
N GLN A 57 0.82 1.68 5.49
CA GLN A 57 1.77 2.40 6.33
C GLN A 57 1.80 3.89 6.00
N GLN A 58 1.79 4.25 4.72
CA GLN A 58 1.81 5.65 4.29
C GLN A 58 0.54 6.39 4.76
N PHE A 59 -0.62 5.77 4.60
CA PHE A 59 -1.90 6.36 5.01
C PHE A 59 -1.99 6.55 6.53
N ILE A 60 -1.32 5.70 7.32
CA ILE A 60 -1.29 5.79 8.78
C ILE A 60 -0.23 6.79 9.26
N LEU A 61 1.01 6.66 8.79
CA LEU A 61 2.17 7.35 9.36
C LEU A 61 2.38 8.73 8.74
N GLU A 62 2.22 8.85 7.43
CA GLU A 62 2.50 10.08 6.69
C GLU A 62 1.24 10.94 6.55
N PHE A 63 0.10 10.33 6.22
CA PHE A 63 -1.12 11.08 5.88
C PHE A 63 -2.13 11.20 7.02
N ARG A 64 -2.06 10.34 8.05
CA ARG A 64 -3.06 10.27 9.14
C ARG A 64 -4.50 10.22 8.61
N ASN A 65 -4.72 9.41 7.57
CA ASN A 65 -5.99 9.33 6.87
C ASN A 65 -6.75 8.05 7.24
N ALA A 66 -7.60 8.14 8.26
CA ALA A 66 -8.34 6.99 8.76
C ALA A 66 -9.33 6.40 7.74
N GLU A 67 -9.99 7.25 6.95
CA GLU A 67 -10.94 6.81 5.92
C GLU A 67 -10.22 6.06 4.80
N GLY A 68 -9.06 6.56 4.37
CA GLY A 68 -8.25 5.89 3.38
C GLY A 68 -7.70 4.54 3.87
N VAL A 69 -7.34 4.42 5.15
CA VAL A 69 -6.95 3.13 5.75
C VAL A 69 -8.11 2.12 5.68
N LEU A 70 -9.32 2.52 6.05
CA LEU A 70 -10.50 1.64 6.00
C LEU A 70 -10.82 1.22 4.57
N ALA A 71 -10.77 2.16 3.62
CA ALA A 71 -11.00 1.87 2.20
C ALA A 71 -9.96 0.88 1.65
N LEU A 72 -8.68 1.08 1.96
CA LEU A 72 -7.62 0.15 1.55
C LEU A 72 -7.76 -1.22 2.23
N ALA A 73 -8.07 -1.27 3.52
CA ALA A 73 -8.29 -2.53 4.23
C ALA A 73 -9.43 -3.35 3.62
N GLN A 74 -10.53 -2.68 3.21
CA GLN A 74 -11.64 -3.31 2.52
C GLN A 74 -11.23 -3.82 1.14
N GLU A 75 -10.55 -3.00 0.32
CA GLU A 75 -10.06 -3.38 -1.00
C GLU A 75 -9.09 -4.57 -0.94
N TYR A 76 -8.25 -4.62 0.09
CA TYR A 76 -7.28 -5.69 0.32
C TYR A 76 -7.89 -6.90 1.06
N LYS A 77 -9.18 -6.83 1.41
CA LYS A 77 -9.94 -7.87 2.13
C LYS A 77 -9.26 -8.29 3.43
N LEU A 78 -8.66 -7.33 4.14
CA LEU A 78 -8.06 -7.58 5.44
C LEU A 78 -9.15 -7.87 6.47
N THR A 79 -8.96 -8.93 7.24
CA THR A 79 -9.79 -9.22 8.40
C THR A 79 -9.51 -8.24 9.54
N PRO A 80 -10.46 -8.03 10.47
CA PRO A 80 -10.22 -7.21 11.66
C PRO A 80 -8.99 -7.67 12.46
N ALA A 81 -8.72 -8.98 12.51
CA ALA A 81 -7.58 -9.56 13.21
C ALA A 81 -6.25 -9.22 12.52
N GLU A 82 -6.19 -9.31 11.19
CA GLU A 82 -5.00 -8.92 10.40
C GLU A 82 -4.71 -7.42 10.55
N LEU A 83 -5.76 -6.60 10.48
CA LEU A 83 -5.63 -5.15 10.62
C LEU A 83 -5.16 -4.77 12.04
N GLY A 84 -5.72 -5.40 13.08
CA GLY A 84 -5.27 -5.22 14.46
C GLY A 84 -3.82 -5.65 14.69
N SER A 85 -3.43 -6.80 14.13
CA SER A 85 -2.03 -7.26 14.16
C SER A 85 -1.09 -6.26 13.49
N PHE A 86 -1.51 -5.70 12.35
CA PHE A 86 -0.73 -4.70 11.63
C PHE A 86 -0.57 -3.40 12.44
N PHE A 87 -1.62 -2.91 13.10
CA PHE A 87 -1.51 -1.76 13.98
C PHE A 87 -0.58 -2.00 15.17
N ARG A 88 -0.64 -3.19 15.78
CA ARG A 88 0.28 -3.56 16.86
C ARG A 88 1.75 -3.59 16.41
N GLN A 89 2.02 -4.09 15.21
CA GLN A 89 3.37 -4.05 14.63
C GLN A 89 3.86 -2.62 14.38
N LEU A 90 2.97 -1.70 13.98
CA LEU A 90 3.31 -0.30 13.73
C LEU A 90 3.65 0.48 15.00
N MET A 91 3.10 0.10 16.15
CA MET A 91 3.33 0.82 17.42
C MET A 91 4.73 0.57 18.02
N SER A 92 5.50 -0.41 17.53
CA SER A 92 6.76 -0.84 18.17
C SER A 92 7.98 -0.75 17.26
N PRO A 93 8.93 0.19 17.45
CA PRO A 93 8.86 1.45 18.20
C PRO A 93 8.60 2.61 17.24
N SER A 94 7.38 3.15 17.22
CA SER A 94 7.13 4.38 16.43
C SER A 94 7.63 5.61 17.17
N PRO A 95 8.26 6.58 16.50
CA PRO A 95 8.60 7.86 17.12
C PRO A 95 7.35 8.56 17.66
N SER A 96 7.45 9.13 18.86
CA SER A 96 6.35 9.82 19.57
C SER A 96 5.90 11.16 18.95
N THR A 97 6.25 11.41 17.68
CA THR A 97 5.94 12.67 17.01
C THR A 97 4.42 12.82 16.88
N LYS A 98 3.89 13.88 17.48
CA LYS A 98 2.48 14.23 17.38
C LYS A 98 2.22 14.93 16.05
N GLN A 99 1.07 14.62 15.45
CA GLN A 99 0.56 15.31 14.26
C GLN A 99 -0.85 15.84 14.55
N PHE A 100 -1.20 16.96 13.92
CA PHE A 100 -2.52 17.55 14.10
C PHE A 100 -3.57 16.72 13.35
N ASP A 101 -4.63 16.32 14.06
CA ASP A 101 -5.76 15.59 13.51
C ASP A 101 -6.98 16.51 13.45
N ILE A 102 -7.42 16.82 12.23
CA ILE A 102 -8.53 17.77 11.98
C ILE A 102 -9.86 17.23 12.54
N LYS A 103 -10.06 15.91 12.54
CA LYS A 103 -11.32 15.30 13.03
C LYS A 103 -11.50 15.47 14.53
N THR A 104 -10.41 15.47 15.28
CA THR A 104 -10.42 15.63 16.74
C THR A 104 -9.99 17.01 17.22
N MET A 105 -9.45 17.86 16.34
CA MET A 105 -8.86 19.15 16.67
C MET A 105 -7.72 19.05 17.70
N ASN A 106 -6.99 17.93 17.70
CA ASN A 106 -5.94 17.62 18.68
C ASN A 106 -4.63 17.18 18.00
N PHE A 107 -3.51 17.37 18.70
CA PHE A 107 -2.23 16.77 18.32
C PHE A 107 -2.11 15.38 18.93
N LEU A 108 -2.09 14.35 18.07
CA LEU A 108 -2.07 12.95 18.48
C LEU A 108 -0.76 12.30 18.02
N ASN A 109 -0.12 11.52 18.88
CA ASN A 109 0.93 10.59 18.47
C ASN A 109 0.30 9.40 17.71
N LEU A 110 1.11 8.44 17.25
CA LEU A 110 0.59 7.28 16.51
C LEU A 110 -0.42 6.46 17.32
N GLN A 111 -0.07 6.12 18.55
CA GLN A 111 -0.91 5.31 19.42
C GLN A 111 -2.23 6.00 19.75
N GLU A 112 -2.19 7.27 20.16
CA GLU A 112 -3.38 8.07 20.47
C GLU A 112 -4.34 8.13 19.26
N TRP A 113 -3.79 8.35 18.06
CA TRP A 113 -4.57 8.41 16.82
C TRP A 113 -5.17 7.05 16.45
N LEU A 114 -4.38 5.96 16.55
CA LEU A 114 -4.88 4.61 16.30
C LEU A 114 -5.99 4.24 17.29
N GLN A 115 -5.82 4.54 18.57
CA GLN A 115 -6.86 4.31 19.58
C GLN A 115 -8.12 5.12 19.29
N LYS A 116 -7.97 6.35 18.83
CA LYS A 116 -9.11 7.22 18.55
C LYS A 116 -9.95 6.74 17.36
N HIS A 117 -9.31 6.30 16.29
CA HIS A 117 -9.98 5.97 15.03
C HIS A 117 -10.21 4.47 14.83
N PHE A 118 -9.49 3.61 15.56
CA PHE A 118 -9.47 2.16 15.34
C PHE A 118 -9.53 1.34 16.64
N SER A 119 -10.09 1.89 17.72
CA SER A 119 -10.23 1.18 19.00
C SER A 119 -10.90 -0.20 18.89
N SER A 120 -11.81 -0.42 17.94
CA SER A 120 -12.45 -1.71 17.70
C SER A 120 -11.52 -2.80 17.12
N PHE A 121 -10.31 -2.42 16.68
CA PHE A 121 -9.34 -3.33 16.07
C PHE A 121 -8.09 -3.57 16.95
N LEU A 122 -7.92 -2.80 18.02
CA LEU A 122 -6.70 -2.78 18.85
C LEU A 122 -6.77 -3.74 20.03
#